data_AF-W0MRS9-F1
#
_entry.id   AF-W0MRS9-F1
#
_cell.length_a   1.000
_cell.length_b   1.000
_cell.length_c   1.000
_cell.angle_alpha   90.00
_cell.angle_beta   90.00
_cell.angle_gamma   90.00
#
_symmetry.space_group_name_H-M   'P 1'
#
loop_
_entity.id
_entity.type
_entity.pdbx_description
1 polymer ?
#
loop_
_entity_poly.entity_id
_entity_poly.type
_entity_poly.pdbx_seq_one_letter_code
_entity_poly.pdbx_strand_id
1 'polypeptide(L)' 'MRDKNRPLHLLMLLSLTLLATGCASKPESWQPPQVAPPVIPELPSEARQPPAPQWCSPTCSAGLTRERENWQRLMTSPE' A
#
# COMPACT_ATOMS: atom_id res chain seq x y z
N MET A 1 27.25 -25.36 -44.32
CA MET A 1 25.82 -25.66 -44.08
C MET A 1 25.21 -24.46 -43.37
N ARG A 2 24.22 -23.79 -43.97
CA ARG A 2 23.58 -22.62 -43.38
C ARG A 2 22.63 -23.12 -42.30
N ASP A 3 22.98 -22.87 -41.04
CA ASP A 3 22.15 -23.24 -39.90
C ASP A 3 20.79 -22.54 -40.02
N LYS A 4 19.78 -23.32 -40.41
CA LYS A 4 18.46 -22.84 -40.81
C LYS A 4 17.69 -22.26 -39.61
N ASN A 5 18.17 -22.53 -38.40
CA ASN A 5 17.55 -22.15 -37.13
C ASN A 5 18.14 -20.86 -36.54
N ARG A 6 19.29 -20.39 -37.05
CA ARG A 6 19.92 -19.12 -36.64
C ARG A 6 18.97 -17.90 -36.70
N PRO A 7 18.15 -17.70 -37.75
CA PRO A 7 17.23 -16.55 -37.78
C PRO A 7 16.13 -16.66 -36.72
N LEU A 8 15.65 -17.87 -36.42
CA LEU A 8 14.60 -18.11 -35.44
C LEU A 8 15.09 -17.83 -34.01
N HIS A 9 16.32 -18.25 -33.72
CA HIS A 9 16.99 -17.99 -32.45
C HIS A 9 17.27 -16.49 -32.23
N LEU A 10 17.68 -15.77 -33.29
CA LEU A 10 17.84 -14.32 -33.26
C LEU A 10 16.52 -13.59 -33.01
N LEU A 11 15.43 -14.03 -33.64
CA LEU A 11 14.09 -13.48 -33.42
C LEU A 11 13.60 -13.68 -31.98
N MET A 12 13.84 -14.86 -31.40
CA MET A 12 13.49 -15.16 -30.01
C MET A 12 14.32 -14.33 -29.01
N LEU A 13 15.61 -14.14 -29.27
CA LEU A 13 16.45 -13.28 -28.43
C LEU A 13 16.05 -11.80 -28.55
N LEU A 14 15.67 -11.36 -29.75
CA LEU A 14 15.17 -10.00 -29.99
C LEU A 14 13.85 -9.76 -29.25
N SER A 15 12.90 -10.71 -29.29
CA SER A 15 11.64 -10.57 -28.56
C SER A 15 11.87 -10.56 -27.05
N LEU A 16 12.73 -11.44 -26.52
CA LEU A 16 13.04 -11.49 -25.09
C LEU A 16 13.66 -10.18 -24.56
N THR A 17 14.57 -9.58 -25.34
CA THR A 17 15.18 -8.28 -24.98
C THR A 17 14.19 -7.12 -25.07
N LEU A 18 13.25 -7.15 -26.02
CA LEU A 18 12.17 -6.16 -26.12
C LEU A 18 11.21 -6.25 -24.92
N LEU A 19 10.85 -7.46 -24.49
CA LEU A 19 10.00 -7.65 -23.31
C LEU A 19 10.70 -7.24 -22.01
N ALA A 20 12.00 -7.51 -21.87
CA ALA A 20 12.76 -7.16 -20.68
C ALA A 20 12.95 -5.64 -20.48
N THR A 21 13.02 -4.88 -21.58
CA THR A 21 13.27 -3.42 -21.53
C THR A 21 12.00 -2.61 -21.23
N GLY A 22 10.81 -3.16 -21.47
CA GLY A 22 9.53 -2.47 -21.23
C GLY A 22 9.20 -2.19 -19.75
N CYS A 23 9.76 -2.97 -18.81
CA CYS A 23 9.51 -2.80 -17.37
C CYS A 23 10.65 -2.10 -16.62
N ALA A 24 11.79 -1.84 -17.28
CA ALA A 24 13.01 -1.38 -16.60
C ALA A 24 12.99 0.12 -16.25
N SER A 25 12.14 0.90 -16.92
CA SER A 25 12.10 2.36 -16.72
C SER A 25 10.67 2.81 -16.44
N LYS A 26 10.42 3.19 -15.17
CA LYS A 26 9.27 4.02 -14.84
C LYS A 26 9.59 5.43 -15.38
N PRO A 27 8.83 5.95 -16.35
CA PRO A 27 9.09 7.29 -16.88
C PRO A 27 9.07 8.31 -15.74
N GLU A 28 9.94 9.32 -15.76
CA GLU A 28 9.94 10.44 -14.80
C GLU A 28 8.53 11.05 -14.66
N SER A 29 7.76 11.07 -15.76
CA SER A 29 6.38 11.55 -15.80
C SER A 29 5.37 10.72 -14.99
N TRP A 30 5.74 9.52 -14.55
CA TRP A 30 4.92 8.65 -13.69
C TRP A 30 5.29 8.81 -12.21
N GLN A 31 6.28 9.65 -11.89
CA GLN A 31 6.49 10.07 -10.52
C GLN A 31 5.34 11.03 -10.17
N PRO A 32 4.60 10.78 -9.07
CA PRO A 32 3.67 11.77 -8.58
C PRO A 32 4.44 13.08 -8.35
N PRO A 33 3.87 14.23 -8.72
CA PRO A 33 4.52 15.51 -8.49
C PRO A 33 4.91 15.59 -7.01
N GLN A 34 6.14 16.05 -6.75
CA GLN A 34 6.65 16.30 -5.40
C GLN A 34 5.87 17.49 -4.83
N VAL A 35 4.66 17.24 -4.34
CA VAL A 35 3.79 18.25 -3.72
C VAL A 35 4.07 18.28 -2.22
N ALA A 36 4.07 19.49 -1.66
CA ALA A 36 4.10 19.63 -0.22
C ALA A 36 2.91 18.86 0.40
N PRO A 37 3.09 18.21 1.56
CA PRO A 37 1.98 17.58 2.25
C PRO A 37 0.89 18.62 2.54
N PRO A 38 -0.39 18.23 2.48
CA PRO A 38 -1.48 19.14 2.79
C PRO A 38 -1.32 19.69 4.21
N VAL A 39 -1.43 21.01 4.36
CA VAL A 39 -1.50 21.64 5.67
C VAL A 39 -2.86 21.30 6.26
N ILE A 40 -2.86 20.51 7.34
CA ILE A 40 -4.08 20.18 8.09
C ILE A 40 -4.25 21.26 9.16
N PRO A 41 -5.23 22.18 9.04
CA PRO A 41 -5.48 23.18 10.07
C PRO A 41 -6.03 22.53 11.34
N GLU A 42 -5.83 23.17 12.49
CA GLU A 42 -6.50 22.73 13.71
C GLU A 42 -8.02 22.86 13.58
N LEU A 43 -8.75 21.97 14.25
CA LEU A 43 -10.21 22.05 14.32
C LEU A 43 -10.63 23.35 15.03
N PRO A 44 -11.63 24.08 14.50
CA PRO A 44 -12.21 25.22 15.19
C PRO A 44 -12.82 24.78 16.53
N SER A 45 -12.91 25.69 17.50
CA SER A 45 -13.39 25.40 18.86
C SER A 45 -14.74 24.69 18.87
N GLU A 46 -15.63 25.06 17.95
CA GLU A 46 -16.99 24.55 17.81
C GLU A 46 -17.02 23.10 17.30
N ALA A 47 -15.97 22.66 16.60
CA ALA A 47 -15.84 21.30 16.07
C ALA A 47 -15.02 20.37 16.97
N ARG A 48 -14.45 20.88 18.06
CA ARG A 48 -13.73 20.07 19.04
C ARG A 48 -14.72 19.34 19.94
N GLN A 49 -14.43 18.08 20.22
CA GLN A 49 -15.19 17.34 21.23
C GLN A 49 -14.88 17.91 22.62
N PRO A 50 -15.88 18.00 23.52
CA PRO A 50 -15.62 18.39 24.89
C PRO A 50 -14.71 17.37 25.58
N PRO A 51 -14.02 17.74 26.67
CA PRO A 51 -13.26 16.80 27.47
C PRO A 51 -14.11 15.61 27.89
N ALA A 52 -13.49 14.43 27.90
CA ALA A 52 -14.18 13.22 28.34
C ALA A 52 -14.75 13.41 29.77
N PRO A 53 -16.03 13.06 29.99
CA PRO A 53 -16.62 13.09 31.32
C PRO A 53 -15.84 12.24 32.33
N GLN A 54 -15.87 12.61 33.61
CA GLN A 54 -15.12 11.90 34.68
C GLN A 54 -15.55 10.45 34.90
N TRP A 55 -16.77 10.09 34.48
CA TRP A 55 -17.28 8.73 34.56
C TRP A 55 -16.84 7.84 33.39
N CYS A 56 -16.23 8.42 32.35
CA CYS A 56 -15.62 7.63 31.29
C CYS A 56 -14.32 7.02 31.81
N SER A 57 -14.22 5.69 31.77
CA SER A 57 -12.94 5.03 31.98
C SER A 57 -12.00 5.38 30.82
N PRO A 58 -10.78 5.90 31.08
CA PRO A 58 -9.81 6.21 30.03
C PRO A 58 -9.36 4.95 29.26
N THR A 59 -9.63 3.77 29.79
CA THR A 59 -9.26 2.48 29.21
C THR A 59 -10.42 1.73 28.58
N CYS A 60 -11.65 2.27 28.60
CA CYS A 60 -12.82 1.56 28.07
C CYS A 60 -12.64 1.18 26.60
N SER A 61 -12.31 2.16 25.75
CA SER A 61 -12.04 1.93 24.32
C SER A 61 -10.85 1.00 24.08
N ALA A 62 -9.80 1.11 24.91
CA ALA A 62 -8.64 0.22 24.85
C ALA A 62 -9.01 -1.24 25.19
N GLY A 63 -9.84 -1.46 26.22
CA GLY A 63 -10.36 -2.77 26.61
C GLY A 63 -11.22 -3.39 25.50
N LEU A 64 -12.16 -2.62 24.95
CA LEU A 64 -13.00 -3.08 23.84
C LEU A 64 -12.18 -3.40 22.58
N THR A 65 -11.14 -2.61 22.30
CA THR A 65 -10.21 -2.87 21.18
C THR A 65 -9.47 -4.18 21.37
N ARG A 66 -8.94 -4.43 22.58
CA ARG A 66 -8.26 -5.69 22.92
C ARG A 66 -9.17 -6.90 22.78
N GLU A 67 -10.41 -6.81 23.27
CA GLU A 67 -11.39 -7.88 23.13
C GLU A 67 -11.71 -8.17 21.66
N ARG A 68 -11.97 -7.15 20.85
CA ARG A 68 -12.20 -7.31 19.41
C ARG A 68 -11.03 -8.01 18.71
N GLU A 69 -9.79 -7.64 19.03
CA GLU A 69 -8.61 -8.28 18.46
C GLU A 69 -8.45 -9.74 18.90
N ASN A 70 -8.76 -10.06 20.15
CA ASN A 70 -8.78 -11.44 20.64
C ASN A 70 -9.81 -12.29 19.88
N TRP A 71 -11.04 -11.79 19.74
CA TRP A 71 -12.09 -12.48 18.98
C TRP A 71 -11.70 -12.70 17.53
N GLN A 72 -11.10 -11.69 16.90
CA GLN A 72 -10.62 -11.82 15.53
C GLN A 72 -9.59 -12.95 15.39
N ARG A 73 -8.61 -13.04 16.31
CA ARG A 73 -7.62 -14.12 16.28
C ARG A 73 -8.25 -15.49 16.48
N LEU A 74 -9.16 -15.63 17.43
CA LEU A 74 -9.87 -16.89 17.71
C LEU A 74 -10.63 -17.38 16.47
N MET A 75 -11.34 -16.47 15.78
CA MET A 75 -12.09 -16.83 14.57
C MET A 75 -11.21 -17.18 13.36
N THR A 76 -9.94 -16.74 13.36
CA THR A 76 -8.99 -16.99 12.27
C THR A 76 -7.97 -18.08 12.58
N SER A 77 -8.03 -18.70 13.76
CA SER A 77 -7.13 -19.80 14.11
C SER A 77 -7.52 -21.05 13.32
N PRO A 78 -6.55 -21.78 12.72
CA PRO A 78 -6.81 -23.13 12.20
C PRO A 78 -7.26 -24.05 13.34
N GLU A 79 -8.09 -25.05 13.01
CA GLU A 79 -8.46 -26.15 13.92
C GLU A 79 -7.28 -27.05 14.28
#